data_AF-A0A5P0ZJ87-F1
#
_entry.id   AF-A0A5P0ZJ87-F1
#
_cell.length_a   1.000
_cell.length_b   1.000
_cell.length_c   1.000
_cell.angle_alpha   90.00
_cell.angle_beta   90.00
_cell.angle_gamma   90.00
#
_symmetry.space_group_name_H-M   'P 1'
#
loop_
_entity.id
_entity.type
_entity.pdbx_description
1 polymer ?
#
loop_
_entity_poly.entity_id
_entity_poly.type
_entity_poly.pdbx_seq_one_letter_code
_entity_poly.pdbx_strand_id
1 'polypeptide(L)'
;MINKITYPAVVAQSVLDDQIMYNVSFPDLSSAITYGTNLREALLNARTLLKLLLDGEEVLPESSTMTEVQAHYPKCMVSLVTAELNKE
;
A
#
# COMPACT_ATOMS: atom_id res chain seq x y z
N MET A 1 2.50 7.66 -21.62
CA MET A 1 1.28 8.16 -20.94
C MET A 1 1.42 7.84 -19.45
N ILE A 2 1.03 8.74 -18.54
CA ILE A 2 1.04 8.45 -17.10
C ILE A 2 -0.26 7.73 -16.74
N ASN A 3 -0.15 6.49 -16.27
CA ASN A 3 -1.30 5.75 -15.76
C ASN A 3 -1.35 5.88 -14.23
N LYS A 4 -2.47 6.38 -13.69
CA LYS A 4 -2.72 6.41 -12.25
C LYS A 4 -3.43 5.13 -11.85
N ILE A 5 -2.85 4.42 -10.88
CA ILE A 5 -3.44 3.21 -10.32
C ILE A 5 -3.59 3.34 -8.82
N THR A 6 -4.65 2.74 -8.27
CA THR A 6 -4.95 2.83 -6.84
C THR A 6 -5.26 1.45 -6.30
N TYR A 7 -4.61 1.08 -5.19
CA TYR A 7 -4.93 -0.14 -4.42
C TYR A 7 -5.20 0.23 -2.97
N PRO A 8 -6.13 -0.46 -2.28
CA PRO A 8 -6.24 -0.38 -0.84
C PRO A 8 -5.00 -0.98 -0.17
N ALA A 9 -4.53 -0.28 0.85
CA ALA A 9 -3.44 -0.71 1.70
C ALA A 9 -3.93 -0.77 3.15
N VAL A 10 -3.48 -1.80 3.87
CA VAL A 10 -3.73 -1.96 5.30
C VAL A 10 -2.57 -1.31 6.05
N VAL A 11 -2.91 -0.40 6.95
CA VAL A 11 -1.97 0.29 7.82
C VAL A 11 -2.12 -0.25 9.24
N ALA A 12 -1.03 -0.81 9.77
CA ALA A 12 -0.95 -1.34 11.12
C ALA A 12 0.11 -0.60 11.93
N GLN A 13 -0.25 -0.18 13.14
CA GLN A 13 0.69 0.42 14.07
C GLN A 13 1.39 -0.69 14.87
N SER A 14 2.72 -0.60 14.99
CA SER A 14 3.54 -1.44 15.86
C SER A 14 4.50 -0.59 16.68
N VAL A 15 5.09 -1.20 17.71
CA VAL A 15 6.19 -0.60 18.47
C VAL A 15 7.45 -1.41 18.20
N LEU A 16 8.52 -0.74 17.79
CA LEU A 16 9.85 -1.32 17.56
C LEU A 16 10.86 -0.43 18.28
N ASP A 17 11.68 -1.00 19.16
CA ASP A 17 12.70 -0.28 19.94
C ASP A 17 12.17 1.01 20.60
N ASP A 18 11.02 0.91 21.28
CA ASP A 18 10.30 2.01 21.94
C ASP A 18 9.83 3.14 20.99
N GLN A 19 9.86 2.91 19.68
CA GLN A 19 9.36 3.84 18.66
C GLN A 19 8.09 3.32 18.00
N ILE A 20 7.15 4.23 17.76
CA ILE A 20 5.94 3.91 17.00
C ILE A 20 6.30 3.80 15.53
N MET A 21 5.95 2.66 14.93
CA MET A 21 6.12 2.38 13.51
C MET A 21 4.76 2.13 12.86
N TYR A 22 4.60 2.61 11.64
CA TYR A 22 3.43 2.38 10.81
C TYR A 22 3.83 1.47 9.67
N ASN A 23 3.32 0.24 9.67
CA ASN A 23 3.54 -0.75 8.62
C ASN A 23 2.40 -0.67 7.62
N VAL A 24 2.73 -0.75 6.34
CA VAL A 24 1.78 -0.71 5.23
C VAL A 24 1.97 -1.95 4.37
N SER A 25 0.86 -2.62 4.09
CA SER A 25 0.81 -3.82 3.25
C SER A 25 -0.34 -3.71 2.25
N PHE A 26 -0.18 -4.33 1.09
CA PHE A 26 -1.20 -4.38 0.04
C PHE A 26 -1.76 -5.81 -0.03
N PRO A 27 -2.99 -6.07 0.46
CA PRO A 27 -3.53 -7.44 0.53
C PRO A 27 -3.63 -8.15 -0.82
N ASP A 28 -3.82 -7.38 -1.90
CA ASP A 28 -4.00 -7.91 -3.26
C ASP A 28 -2.68 -8.01 -4.05
N LEU A 29 -1.58 -7.54 -3.47
CA LEU A 29 -0.25 -7.58 -4.09
C LEU A 29 0.66 -8.52 -3.30
N SER A 30 1.86 -8.77 -3.83
CA SER A 30 2.87 -9.60 -3.16
C SER A 30 3.09 -9.20 -1.70
N SER A 31 3.67 -10.11 -0.90
CA SER A 31 3.92 -9.93 0.54
C SER A 31 4.88 -8.80 0.93
N ALA A 32 5.18 -7.87 0.02
CA ALA A 32 6.00 -6.72 0.27
C ALA A 32 5.30 -5.78 1.26
N ILE A 33 6.02 -5.49 2.35
CA ILE A 33 5.60 -4.58 3.40
C ILE A 33 6.57 -3.41 3.40
N THR A 34 6.05 -2.22 3.61
CA THR A 34 6.86 -1.04 3.87
C THR A 34 6.46 -0.40 5.20
N TYR A 35 7.26 0.54 5.67
CA TYR A 35 7.07 1.15 6.98
C TYR A 35 7.47 2.63 6.98
N GLY A 36 7.07 3.33 8.03
CA GLY A 36 7.53 4.68 8.34
C GLY A 36 7.39 4.98 9.83
N THR A 37 8.18 5.92 10.32
CA THR A 37 8.15 6.39 11.72
C THR A 37 6.91 7.23 12.03
N ASN A 38 6.20 7.65 10.99
CA ASN A 38 4.94 8.35 11.06
C ASN A 38 4.04 7.97 9.87
N LEU A 39 2.75 8.25 9.98
CA LEU A 39 1.77 7.86 8.96
C LEU A 39 2.07 8.44 7.57
N ARG A 40 2.52 9.71 7.51
CA ARG A 40 2.84 10.37 6.23
C ARG A 40 3.99 9.66 5.52
N GLU A 41 5.07 9.39 6.24
CA GLU A 41 6.22 8.67 5.71
C GLU A 41 5.84 7.27 5.24
N ALA A 42 5.07 6.53 6.05
CA ALA A 42 4.65 5.18 5.71
C ALA A 42 3.81 5.13 4.41
N LEU A 43 2.90 6.09 4.22
CA LEU A 43 2.10 6.20 2.99
C LEU A 43 2.93 6.66 1.78
N LEU A 44 3.91 7.54 1.97
CA LEU A 44 4.85 7.93 0.90
C LEU A 44 5.67 6.73 0.44
N ASN A 45 6.17 5.93 1.38
CA ASN A 45 6.91 4.71 1.09
C ASN A 45 6.00 3.67 0.42
N ALA A 46 4.74 3.56 0.85
CA ALA A 46 3.75 2.68 0.24
C ALA A 46 3.46 3.05 -1.22
N ARG A 47 3.38 4.34 -1.54
CA ARG A 47 3.25 4.79 -2.93
C ARG A 47 4.45 4.39 -3.79
N THR A 48 5.66 4.54 -3.25
CA THR A 48 6.89 4.13 -3.95
C THR A 48 6.93 2.62 -4.17
N LEU A 49 6.56 1.84 -3.14
CA LEU A 49 6.46 0.39 -3.23
C LEU A 49 5.40 -0.02 -4.27
N LEU A 50 4.21 0.59 -4.24
CA LEU A 50 3.14 0.29 -5.19
C LEU A 50 3.57 0.53 -6.63
N LYS A 51 4.30 1.63 -6.89
CA LYS A 51 4.89 1.87 -8.20
C LYS A 51 5.87 0.75 -8.55
N LEU A 52 6.82 0.43 -7.66
CA LEU A 52 7.84 -0.57 -7.91
C LEU A 52 7.26 -1.97 -8.20
N LEU A 53 6.14 -2.31 -7.57
CA LEU A 53 5.47 -3.59 -7.75
C LEU A 53 4.71 -3.71 -9.08
N LEU A 54 4.33 -2.59 -9.69
CA LEU A 54 3.40 -2.56 -10.83
C LEU A 54 4.00 -1.92 -12.10
N ASP A 55 5.14 -1.21 -12.00
CA ASP A 55 5.84 -0.67 -13.16
C ASP A 55 6.35 -1.82 -14.02
N GLY A 56 6.00 -1.83 -15.31
CA GLY A 56 6.42 -2.88 -16.25
C GLY A 56 5.57 -4.16 -16.24
N GLU A 57 4.58 -4.27 -15.35
CA GLU A 57 3.65 -5.41 -15.36
C GLU A 57 2.72 -5.35 -16.59
N GLU A 58 2.68 -6.43 -17.38
CA GLU A 58 1.80 -6.54 -18.56
C GLU A 58 0.33 -6.63 -18.16
N VAL A 59 0.05 -7.32 -17.04
CA VAL A 59 -1.28 -7.54 -16.48
C VAL A 59 -1.26 -7.17 -15.00
N LEU A 60 -2.05 -6.16 -14.64
CA LEU A 60 -2.16 -5.70 -13.27
C LEU A 60 -3.04 -6.66 -12.45
N PRO A 61 -2.66 -7.01 -11.20
CA PRO A 61 -3.50 -7.81 -10.32
C PRO A 61 -4.88 -7.21 -10.10
N GLU A 62 -5.90 -8.01 -9.84
CA GLU A 62 -7.20 -7.46 -9.48
C GLU A 62 -7.11 -6.73 -8.13
N SER A 63 -7.69 -5.53 -8.04
CA SER A 63 -7.77 -4.79 -6.78
C SER A 63 -9.09 -5.10 -6.09
N SER A 64 -9.03 -5.54 -4.85
CA SER A 64 -10.18 -5.54 -3.96
C SER A 64 -10.66 -4.09 -3.73
N THR A 65 -11.92 -3.94 -3.36
CA THR A 65 -12.47 -2.65 -2.94
C THR A 65 -12.01 -2.30 -1.51
N MET A 66 -12.00 -1.01 -1.18
CA MET A 66 -11.71 -0.56 0.19
C MET A 66 -12.65 -1.20 1.22
N THR A 67 -13.94 -1.39 0.87
CA THR A 67 -14.94 -2.00 1.75
C THR A 67 -14.63 -3.47 2.04
N GLU A 68 -14.24 -4.23 1.02
CA GLU A 68 -13.86 -5.64 1.18
C GLU A 68 -12.61 -5.77 2.05
N VAL A 69 -11.60 -4.94 1.82
CA VAL A 69 -10.39 -4.93 2.66
C VAL A 69 -10.72 -4.50 4.08
N GLN A 70 -11.55 -3.48 4.28
CA GLN A 70 -11.93 -3.03 5.63
C GLN A 70 -12.73 -4.11 6.39
N ALA A 71 -13.54 -4.91 5.70
CA ALA A 71 -14.27 -6.03 6.29
C ALA A 71 -13.32 -7.16 6.73
N HIS A 72 -12.26 -7.44 5.96
CA HIS A 72 -11.25 -8.44 6.32
C HIS A 72 -10.30 -7.96 7.44
N TYR A 73 -10.04 -6.66 7.52
CA TYR A 73 -9.14 -6.05 8.50
C TYR A 73 -9.87 -5.03 9.40
N PRO A 74 -10.87 -5.45 10.20
CA PRO A 74 -11.77 -4.52 10.91
C PRO A 74 -11.10 -3.71 12.03
N LYS A 75 -9.90 -4.10 12.46
CA LYS A 75 -9.11 -3.43 13.49
C LYS A 75 -7.99 -2.55 12.94
N CYS A 76 -7.79 -2.58 11.62
CA CYS A 76 -6.73 -1.82 10.97
C CYS A 76 -7.34 -0.64 10.20
N MET A 77 -6.52 0.38 9.99
CA MET A 77 -6.86 1.47 9.10
C MET A 77 -6.60 1.03 7.67
N VAL A 78 -7.58 1.20 6.79
CA VAL A 78 -7.42 0.99 5.35
C VAL A 78 -7.25 2.35 4.67
N SER A 79 -6.27 2.45 3.78
CA SER A 79 -5.97 3.68 3.02
C SER A 79 -5.87 3.36 1.54
N LEU A 80 -6.45 4.20 0.69
CA LEU A 80 -6.26 4.11 -0.76
C LEU A 80 -4.92 4.77 -1.13
N VAL A 81 -4.02 3.99 -1.71
CA VAL A 81 -2.71 4.48 -2.15
C VAL A 81 -2.69 4.52 -3.67
N THR A 82 -2.41 5.70 -4.22
CA THR A 82 -2.33 5.92 -5.67
C THR A 82 -0.88 6.07 -6.12
N ALA A 83 -0.48 5.29 -7.13
CA ALA A 83 0.82 5.40 -7.79
C ALA A 83 0.66 5.84 -9.26
N GLU A 84 1.70 6.50 -9.78
CA GLU A 84 1.83 6.90 -11.18
C GLU A 84 2.82 5.94 -11.87
N LEU A 85 2.29 5.11 -12.76
CA LEU A 85 3.05 4.14 -13.54
C LEU A 85 3.52 4.75 -14.85
N ASN A 86 4.72 4.37 -15.26
CA ASN A 86 5.28 4.71 -16.55
C ASN A 86 5.03 3.54 -17.49
N LYS A 87 4.15 3.74 -18.50
CA LYS A 87 4.12 2.82 -19.65
C LYS A 87 5.20 3.25 -20.64
N GLU A 88 6.20 2.39 -20.84
CA GLU A 88 7.11 2.47 -21.99
C GLU A 88 6.34 2.28 -23.30
#